data_AF-S2KKZ2-F1
#
_entry.id   AF-S2KKZ2-F1
#
_cell.length_a   1.000
_cell.length_b   1.000
_cell.length_c   1.000
_cell.angle_alpha   90.00
_cell.angle_beta   90.00
_cell.angle_gamma   90.00
#
_symmetry.space_group_name_H-M   'P 1'
#
loop_
_entity.id
_entity.type
_entity.pdbx_description
1 polymer ?
#
loop_
_entity_poly.entity_id
_entity_poly.type
_entity_poly.pdbx_seq_one_letter_code
_entity_poly.pdbx_strand_id
1 'polypeptide(L)'
;MLPPGSPQIKGILQRTELGDVWGVGSRLVERLALMGIATAWDLVQQDHERIRRRFSVTLARTVLELQGTPCIEMNDIHEPRQRIMTSRSFGKLTDDLNEIREAIRQHGQRGAEKLRRQNGLAKAVLVFLKTNLFRQDLHQYSPSLAL
;
A
#
# COMPACT_ATOMS: atom_id res chain seq x y z
N MET A 1 23.01 17.41 -9.66
CA MET A 1 21.85 16.57 -10.00
C MET A 1 21.87 16.37 -11.52
N LEU A 2 21.79 15.14 -12.03
CA LEU A 2 21.83 14.89 -13.49
C LEU A 2 20.55 15.45 -14.14
N PRO A 3 20.62 16.11 -15.30
CA PRO A 3 19.44 16.68 -15.94
C PRO A 3 18.51 15.55 -16.43
N PRO A 4 17.18 15.68 -16.26
CA PRO A 4 16.21 14.70 -16.73
C PRO A 4 16.40 14.45 -18.23
N GLY A 5 16.45 13.17 -18.62
CA GLY A 5 16.72 12.76 -20.01
C GLY A 5 18.20 12.66 -20.40
N SER A 6 19.14 12.83 -19.47
CA SER A 6 20.56 12.59 -19.78
C SER A 6 20.82 11.14 -20.24
N PRO A 7 21.79 10.89 -21.15
CA PRO A 7 22.12 9.54 -21.61
C PRO A 7 22.44 8.57 -20.48
N GLN A 8 23.02 9.08 -19.39
CA GLN A 8 23.34 8.34 -18.19
C GLN A 8 22.08 7.88 -17.45
N ILE A 9 21.09 8.77 -17.26
CA ILE A 9 19.80 8.43 -16.65
C ILE A 9 19.06 7.40 -17.51
N LYS A 10 19.04 7.60 -18.84
CA LYS A 10 18.44 6.63 -19.76
C LYS A 10 19.06 5.24 -19.60
N GLY A 11 20.39 5.15 -19.59
CA GLY A 11 21.10 3.88 -19.43
C GLY A 11 20.83 3.18 -18.10
N ILE A 12 20.63 3.95 -17.02
CA ILE A 12 20.23 3.42 -15.72
C ILE A 12 18.80 2.86 -15.80
N LEU A 13 17.83 3.66 -16.26
CA LEU A 13 16.42 3.28 -16.31
C LEU A 13 16.15 2.08 -17.23
N GLN A 14 16.94 1.91 -18.29
CA GLN A 14 16.84 0.75 -19.18
C GLN A 14 17.29 -0.56 -18.51
N ARG A 15 18.14 -0.48 -17.49
CA ARG A 15 18.64 -1.63 -16.73
C ARG A 15 17.88 -1.86 -15.42
N THR A 16 17.05 -0.90 -15.02
CA THR A 16 16.19 -1.02 -13.85
C THR A 16 14.93 -1.81 -14.21
N GLU A 17 14.75 -2.95 -13.55
CA GLU A 17 13.53 -3.73 -13.67
C GLU A 17 12.34 -2.99 -13.05
N LEU A 18 11.13 -3.22 -13.55
CA LEU A 18 9.93 -2.59 -13.01
C LEU A 18 9.71 -2.87 -11.52
N GLY A 19 10.08 -4.06 -11.04
CA GLY A 19 9.92 -4.44 -9.63
C GLY A 19 10.81 -3.63 -8.67
N ASP A 20 11.88 -3.04 -9.18
CA ASP A 20 12.79 -2.20 -8.41
C ASP A 20 12.32 -0.74 -8.32
N VAL A 21 11.30 -0.37 -9.09
CA VAL A 21 10.69 0.97 -9.04
C VAL A 21 9.76 1.05 -7.83
N TRP A 22 9.97 2.04 -6.95
CA TRP A 22 9.13 2.21 -5.78
C TRP A 22 7.64 2.36 -6.18
N GLY A 23 6.77 1.74 -5.40
CA GLY A 23 5.33 1.75 -5.67
C GLY A 23 4.87 0.80 -6.79
N VAL A 24 5.78 0.10 -7.47
CA VAL A 24 5.46 -0.93 -8.47
C VAL A 24 5.61 -2.33 -7.87
N GLY A 25 4.50 -2.90 -7.38
CA GLY A 25 4.48 -4.26 -6.82
C GLY A 25 4.35 -5.36 -7.88
N SER A 26 4.60 -6.62 -7.49
CA SER A 26 4.62 -7.80 -8.39
C SER A 26 3.39 -7.93 -9.32
N ARG A 27 2.18 -7.79 -8.78
CA ARG A 27 0.94 -7.82 -9.57
C ARG A 27 0.89 -6.74 -10.64
N LEU A 28 1.49 -5.58 -10.37
CA LEU A 28 1.55 -4.49 -11.33
C LEU A 28 2.62 -4.75 -12.39
N VAL A 29 3.78 -5.29 -11.99
CA VAL A 29 4.82 -5.77 -12.93
C VAL A 29 4.21 -6.75 -13.93
N GLU A 30 3.47 -7.76 -13.47
CA GLU A 30 2.80 -8.73 -14.35
C GLU A 30 1.84 -8.05 -15.33
N ARG A 31 0.97 -7.14 -14.86
CA ARG A 31 0.01 -6.44 -15.73
C ARG A 31 0.67 -5.49 -16.72
N LEU A 32 1.76 -4.83 -16.33
CA LEU A 32 2.53 -3.94 -17.20
C LEU A 32 3.33 -4.73 -18.25
N ALA A 33 3.89 -5.88 -17.87
CA ALA A 33 4.60 -6.77 -18.78
C ALA A 33 3.69 -7.26 -19.93
N LEU A 34 2.42 -7.55 -19.65
CA LEU A 34 1.42 -7.89 -20.67
C LEU A 34 1.16 -6.75 -21.69
N MET A 35 1.56 -5.52 -21.36
CA MET A 35 1.48 -4.35 -22.23
C MET A 35 2.83 -4.00 -22.90
N GLY A 36 3.84 -4.86 -22.76
CA GLY A 36 5.18 -4.63 -23.29
C GLY A 36 6.01 -3.62 -22.48
N ILE A 37 5.59 -3.30 -21.25
CA ILE A 37 6.32 -2.42 -20.34
C ILE A 37 7.08 -3.33 -19.37
N ALA A 38 8.41 -3.40 -19.48
CA ALA A 38 9.24 -4.32 -18.69
C ALA A 38 10.29 -3.60 -17.83
N THR A 39 10.73 -2.41 -18.25
CA THR A 39 11.77 -1.63 -17.58
C THR A 39 11.23 -0.31 -17.03
N ALA A 40 11.97 0.32 -16.12
CA ALA A 40 11.66 1.68 -15.67
C ALA A 40 11.67 2.68 -16.84
N TRP A 41 12.52 2.47 -17.84
CA TRP A 41 12.53 3.30 -19.06
C TRP A 41 11.23 3.19 -19.84
N ASP A 42 10.70 1.98 -20.05
CA ASP A 42 9.44 1.78 -20.76
C ASP A 42 8.27 2.48 -20.06
N LEU A 43 8.30 2.50 -18.72
CA LEU A 43 7.33 3.18 -17.89
C LEU A 43 7.41 4.71 -18.03
N VAL A 44 8.63 5.27 -18.08
CA VAL A 44 8.87 6.72 -18.30
C VAL A 44 8.35 7.20 -19.64
N GLN A 45 8.38 6.35 -20.67
CA GLN A 45 7.86 6.70 -22.01
C GLN A 45 6.32 6.73 -22.06
N GLN A 46 5.63 6.29 -21.01
CA GLN A 46 4.17 6.29 -20.99
C GLN A 46 3.60 7.67 -20.69
N ASP A 47 2.43 7.94 -21.26
CA ASP A 47 1.61 9.09 -20.90
C ASP A 47 0.99 8.88 -19.51
N HIS A 48 1.31 9.76 -18.56
CA HIS A 48 0.87 9.66 -17.18
C HIS A 48 -0.66 9.75 -17.02
N GLU A 49 -1.37 10.50 -17.88
CA GLU A 49 -2.83 10.58 -17.87
C GLU A 49 -3.48 9.28 -18.35
N ARG A 50 -2.87 8.60 -19.34
CA ARG A 50 -3.31 7.26 -19.76
C ARG A 50 -3.08 6.23 -18.66
N ILE A 51 -1.92 6.29 -18.00
CA ILE A 51 -1.61 5.42 -16.86
C ILE A 51 -2.58 5.66 -15.70
N ARG A 52 -2.88 6.92 -15.37
CA ARG A 52 -3.85 7.28 -14.32
C ARG A 52 -5.22 6.68 -14.57
N ARG A 53 -5.71 6.77 -15.82
CA ARG A 53 -7.04 6.24 -16.21
C ARG A 53 -7.11 4.72 -16.17
N ARG A 54 -6.01 4.02 -16.51
CA ARG A 54 -6.00 2.54 -16.62
C ARG A 54 -5.61 1.84 -15.32
N PHE A 55 -4.81 2.48 -14.47
CA PHE A 55 -4.24 1.87 -13.27
C PHE A 55 -4.60 2.67 -12.01
N SER A 56 -3.80 3.65 -11.64
CA SER A 56 -3.98 4.43 -10.41
C SER A 56 -3.28 5.77 -10.49
N VAL A 57 -3.70 6.70 -9.65
CA VAL A 57 -3.01 7.99 -9.48
C VAL A 57 -1.59 7.81 -8.93
N THR A 58 -1.36 6.79 -8.11
CA THR A 58 -0.04 6.48 -7.56
C THR A 58 0.95 6.10 -8.65
N LEU A 59 0.57 5.21 -9.57
CA LEU A 59 1.47 4.83 -10.67
C LEU A 59 1.71 6.00 -11.63
N ALA A 60 0.70 6.83 -11.88
CA ALA A 60 0.87 8.04 -12.68
C ALA A 60 1.87 9.03 -12.04
N ARG A 61 1.86 9.17 -10.71
CA ARG A 61 2.87 9.95 -9.97
C ARG A 61 4.26 9.34 -10.11
N THR A 62 4.39 8.01 -10.02
CA THR A 62 5.67 7.33 -10.28
C THR A 62 6.21 7.66 -11.68
N VAL A 63 5.36 7.67 -12.72
CA VAL A 63 5.76 8.07 -14.08
C VAL A 63 6.26 9.51 -14.12
N LEU A 64 5.52 10.45 -13.54
CA LEU A 64 5.88 11.88 -13.49
C LEU A 64 7.21 12.10 -12.75
N GLU A 65 7.40 11.42 -11.62
CA GLU A 65 8.62 11.50 -10.82
C GLU A 65 9.83 10.97 -11.59
N LEU A 66 9.69 9.83 -12.29
CA LEU A 66 10.75 9.30 -13.16
C LEU A 66 11.01 10.20 -14.39
N GLN A 67 10.03 10.98 -14.83
CA GLN A 67 10.20 12.05 -15.85
C GLN A 67 10.87 13.31 -15.29
N GLY A 68 11.15 13.35 -13.98
CA GLY A 68 11.79 14.48 -13.30
C GLY A 68 10.83 15.53 -12.76
N THR A 69 9.53 15.23 -12.68
CA THR A 69 8.53 16.10 -12.04
C THR A 69 8.32 15.64 -10.59
N PRO A 70 8.87 16.36 -9.60
CA PRO A 70 8.72 15.98 -8.19
C PRO A 70 7.25 16.08 -7.79
N CYS A 71 6.63 14.96 -7.43
CA CYS A 71 5.21 14.89 -7.10
C CYS A 71 4.90 13.89 -5.98
N ILE A 72 5.91 13.18 -5.47
CA ILE A 72 5.78 12.34 -4.28
C ILE A 72 6.48 13.01 -3.12
N GLU A 73 5.68 13.56 -2.22
CA GLU A 73 6.19 14.08 -0.96
C GLU A 73 6.63 12.92 -0.06
N MET A 74 7.83 13.05 0.50
CA MET A 74 8.29 12.14 1.52
C MET A 74 7.48 12.41 2.78
N ASN A 75 6.79 11.40 3.31
CA ASN A 75 6.08 11.57 4.58
C ASN A 75 7.06 12.00 5.67
N ASP A 76 6.69 13.05 6.41
CA ASP A 76 7.44 13.45 7.61
C ASP A 76 7.28 12.35 8.66
N ILE A 77 8.41 11.78 9.08
CA ILE A 77 8.45 10.76 10.13
C ILE A 77 7.99 11.30 11.50
N HIS A 78 7.96 12.62 11.67
CA HIS A 78 7.49 13.30 12.87
C HIS A 78 5.99 13.59 12.85
N GLU A 79 5.31 13.47 11.70
CA GLU A 79 3.88 13.69 11.63
C GLU A 79 3.12 12.65 12.48
N PRO A 80 2.18 13.10 13.35
CA PRO A 80 1.33 12.19 14.10
C PRO A 80 0.55 11.27 13.16
N ARG A 81 0.44 9.99 13.55
CA ARG A 81 -0.28 9.01 12.72
C ARG A 81 -1.76 9.38 12.65
N GLN A 82 -2.25 9.61 11.43
CA GLN A 82 -3.67 9.86 11.17
C GLN A 82 -4.55 8.62 11.41
N ARG A 83 -3.96 7.41 11.35
CA ARG A 83 -4.65 6.14 11.65
C ARG A 83 -3.74 5.25 12.50
N ILE A 84 -4.30 4.68 13.55
CA ILE A 84 -3.63 3.67 14.39
C ILE A 84 -4.37 2.36 14.23
N MET A 85 -3.65 1.32 13.80
CA MET A 85 -4.18 -0.03 13.66
C MET A 85 -3.37 -1.02 14.50
N THR A 86 -4.10 -1.94 15.12
CA THR A 86 -3.56 -3.10 15.83
C THR A 86 -4.39 -4.30 15.41
N SER A 87 -3.79 -5.17 14.60
CA SER A 87 -4.45 -6.37 14.09
C SER A 87 -3.44 -7.51 14.06
N ARG A 88 -3.89 -8.73 14.35
CA ARG A 88 -3.13 -9.96 14.11
C ARG A 88 -4.07 -11.05 13.61
N SER A 89 -3.54 -11.98 12.83
CA SER A 89 -4.24 -13.21 12.50
C SER A 89 -4.25 -14.14 13.71
N PHE A 90 -5.32 -14.91 13.88
CA PHE A 90 -5.35 -16.00 14.85
C PHE A 90 -4.36 -17.11 14.42
N GLY A 91 -3.73 -17.77 15.40
CA GLY A 91 -2.75 -18.85 15.13
C GLY A 91 -3.38 -20.11 14.54
N LYS A 92 -4.69 -20.28 14.72
CA LYS A 92 -5.53 -21.32 14.13
C LYS A 92 -6.85 -20.68 13.69
N LEU A 93 -7.57 -21.36 12.80
CA LEU A 93 -8.97 -21.01 12.54
C LEU A 93 -9.76 -21.17 13.84
N THR A 94 -10.59 -20.17 14.17
CA THR A 94 -11.39 -20.17 15.38
C THR A 94 -12.76 -19.57 15.10
N ASP A 95 -13.78 -20.21 15.65
CA ASP A 95 -15.16 -19.76 15.74
C ASP A 95 -15.56 -19.48 17.21
N ASP A 96 -14.61 -19.59 18.15
CA ASP A 96 -14.86 -19.32 19.56
C ASP A 96 -15.03 -17.82 19.80
N LEU A 97 -16.26 -17.45 20.16
CA LEU A 97 -16.64 -16.07 20.44
C LEU A 97 -15.84 -15.46 21.60
N ASN A 98 -15.38 -16.25 22.57
CA ASN A 98 -14.57 -15.76 23.67
C ASN A 98 -13.16 -15.40 23.22
N GLU A 99 -12.52 -16.24 22.39
CA GLU A 99 -11.21 -15.92 21.78
C GLU A 99 -11.30 -14.64 20.94
N ILE A 100 -12.38 -14.47 20.17
CA ILE A 100 -12.61 -13.27 19.35
C ILE A 100 -12.80 -12.02 20.23
N ARG A 101 -13.63 -12.12 21.28
CA ARG A 101 -13.86 -11.00 22.22
C ARG A 101 -12.58 -10.57 22.90
N GLU A 102 -11.78 -11.52 23.36
CA GLU A 102 -10.51 -11.24 24.03
C GLU A 102 -9.52 -10.57 23.07
N ALA A 103 -9.41 -11.08 21.83
CA ALA A 103 -8.59 -10.46 20.80
C ALA A 103 -9.00 -9.00 20.52
N ILE A 104 -10.30 -8.72 20.41
CA ILE A 104 -10.83 -7.36 20.21
C ILE A 104 -10.47 -6.47 21.40
N ARG A 105 -10.66 -6.93 22.65
CA ARG A 105 -10.30 -6.16 23.86
C ARG A 105 -8.80 -5.82 23.88
N GLN A 106 -7.95 -6.81 23.63
CA GLN A 106 -6.51 -6.63 23.61
C GLN A 106 -6.07 -5.66 22.50
N HIS A 107 -6.60 -5.82 21.30
CA HIS A 107 -6.30 -4.91 20.18
C HIS A 107 -6.78 -3.49 20.47
N GLY A 108 -8.01 -3.32 20.97
CA GLY A 108 -8.55 -2.02 21.38
C GLY A 108 -7.67 -1.33 22.42
N GLN A 109 -7.25 -2.05 23.47
CA GLN A 109 -6.36 -1.52 24.49
C GLN A 109 -5.00 -1.08 23.90
N ARG A 110 -4.38 -1.92 23.07
CA ARG A 110 -3.09 -1.61 22.43
C ARG A 110 -3.19 -0.41 21.47
N GLY A 111 -4.28 -0.31 20.73
CA GLY A 111 -4.57 0.85 19.87
C GLY A 111 -4.69 2.13 20.71
N ALA A 112 -5.45 2.08 21.80
CA ALA A 112 -5.63 3.21 22.71
C ALA A 112 -4.33 3.62 23.43
N GLU A 113 -3.48 2.66 23.83
CA GLU A 113 -2.14 2.94 24.37
C GLU A 113 -1.28 3.74 23.37
N LYS A 114 -1.27 3.34 22.10
CA LYS A 114 -0.53 4.05 21.04
C LYS A 114 -1.10 5.44 20.79
N LEU A 115 -2.42 5.60 20.79
CA LEU A 115 -3.10 6.88 20.61
C LEU A 115 -2.75 7.87 21.72
N ARG A 116 -2.79 7.42 22.98
CA ARG A 116 -2.41 8.24 24.14
C ARG A 116 -0.94 8.64 24.10
N ARG A 117 -0.04 7.73 23.71
CA ARG A 117 1.40 8.04 23.59
C ARG A 117 1.71 9.15 22.58
N GLN A 118 0.89 9.30 21.53
CA GLN A 118 1.02 10.39 20.57
C GLN A 118 0.15 11.62 20.92
N ASN A 119 -0.46 11.66 22.13
CA ASN A 119 -1.38 12.71 22.57
C ASN A 119 -2.51 13.02 21.56
N GLY A 120 -3.03 12.00 20.88
CA GLY A 120 -4.08 12.14 19.86
C GLY A 120 -5.49 11.85 20.38
N LEU A 121 -6.48 12.26 19.59
CA LEU A 121 -7.89 11.91 19.75
C LEU A 121 -8.37 11.09 18.56
N ALA A 122 -9.26 10.13 18.78
CA ALA A 122 -9.89 9.34 17.73
C ALA A 122 -11.31 9.85 17.47
N LYS A 123 -11.64 10.10 16.21
CA LYS A 123 -13.00 10.45 15.77
C LYS A 123 -13.91 9.22 15.64
N ALA A 124 -13.33 8.06 15.34
CA ALA A 124 -14.04 6.81 15.15
C ALA A 124 -13.14 5.61 15.48
N VAL A 125 -13.75 4.48 15.80
CA VAL A 125 -13.08 3.20 16.04
C VAL A 125 -13.64 2.16 15.07
N LEU A 126 -12.78 1.60 14.22
CA LEU A 126 -13.15 0.54 13.27
C LEU A 126 -12.71 -0.83 13.82
N VAL A 127 -13.68 -1.74 13.97
CA VAL A 127 -13.43 -3.16 14.25
C VAL A 127 -13.78 -3.95 12.99
N PHE A 128 -12.93 -4.92 12.62
CA PHE A 128 -13.19 -5.79 11.49
C PHE A 128 -12.76 -7.23 11.81
N LEU A 129 -13.44 -8.18 11.19
CA LEU A 129 -13.05 -9.59 11.18
C LEU A 129 -12.85 -10.03 9.73
N LYS A 130 -11.96 -10.99 9.51
CA LYS A 130 -11.70 -11.58 8.19
C LYS A 130 -11.57 -13.08 8.32
N THR A 131 -12.27 -13.82 7.47
CA THR A 131 -12.02 -15.25 7.25
C THR A 131 -10.71 -15.46 6.50
N ASN A 132 -10.24 -16.71 6.49
CA ASN A 132 -9.02 -17.06 5.78
C ASN A 132 -9.24 -17.03 4.26
N LEU A 133 -8.73 -15.97 3.63
CA LEU A 133 -8.78 -15.73 2.18
C LEU A 133 -8.10 -16.83 1.34
N PHE A 134 -7.20 -17.62 1.93
CA PHE A 134 -6.50 -18.70 1.23
C PHE A 134 -7.28 -20.02 1.21
N ARG A 135 -8.38 -20.13 1.98
CA ARG A 135 -9.30 -21.29 1.97
C ARG A 135 -10.49 -21.01 1.06
N GLN A 136 -10.26 -21.11 -0.25
CA GLN A 136 -11.28 -20.86 -1.28
C GLN A 136 -12.41 -21.89 -1.25
N ASP A 137 -12.20 -23.02 -0.59
CA ASP A 137 -13.18 -24.08 -0.32
C ASP A 137 -14.22 -23.70 0.76
N LEU A 138 -13.97 -22.64 1.53
CA LEU A 138 -14.87 -22.18 2.59
C LEU A 138 -15.51 -20.83 2.23
N HIS A 139 -16.71 -20.60 2.78
CA HIS A 139 -17.41 -19.34 2.62
C HIS A 139 -16.60 -18.18 3.21
N GLN A 140 -16.39 -17.15 2.41
CA GLN A 140 -15.62 -15.98 2.81
C GLN A 140 -16.52 -14.93 3.44
N TYR A 141 -16.10 -14.40 4.57
CA TYR A 141 -16.84 -13.39 5.31
C TYR A 141 -15.88 -12.34 5.89
N SER A 142 -16.27 -11.07 5.84
CA SER A 142 -15.40 -9.95 6.27
C SER A 142 -16.22 -8.78 6.83
N PRO A 143 -16.89 -8.96 7.98
CA PRO A 143 -17.70 -7.91 8.57
C PRO A 143 -16.81 -6.82 9.17
N SER A 144 -17.32 -5.59 9.19
CA SER A 144 -16.71 -4.47 9.88
C SER A 144 -17.78 -3.57 10.51
N LEU A 145 -17.39 -2.89 11.59
CA LEU A 145 -18.23 -1.97 12.35
C LEU A 145 -17.41 -0.73 12.72
N ALA A 146 -17.93 0.45 12.41
CA ALA A 146 -17.38 1.72 12.88
C ALA A 146 -18.23 2.24 14.05
N LEU A 147 -17.56 2.59 15.14
CA LEU A 147 -18.12 3.22 16.34
C LEU A 147 -17.65 4.66 16.45
#